data_AF-A0A1V5T9R3-F1
#
_entry.id   AF-A0A1V5T9R3-F1
#
_cell.length_a   1.000
_cell.length_b   1.000
_cell.length_c   1.000
_cell.angle_alpha   90.00
_cell.angle_beta   90.00
_cell.angle_gamma   90.00
#
_symmetry.space_group_name_H-M   'P 1'
#
loop_
_entity.id
_entity.type
_entity.pdbx_description
1 polymer ?
#
loop_
_entity_poly.entity_id
_entity_poly.type
_entity_poly.pdbx_seq_one_letter_code
_entity_poly.pdbx_strand_id
1 'polypeptide(L)'
;MLAALFFGSLGAVLTVSVVQSSLFQGAAGLYGITSILISSFLEAGLLEELVKLGVLALVVNTGFRAPVPAQNVRVVFAGASVLALFFAGFETIVYAFGASYSAIPVRFFTAYPVHVCSSVICSLALVRGVSVCVRGAAAASAAAFHGFFDFCLELSGFWLAVALATEILLLISAVLVVVRFREREPQS
;
A
#
# COMPACT_ATOMS: atom_id res chain seq x y z
N MET A 1 10.29 13.68 10.69
CA MET A 1 9.23 12.82 10.14
C MET A 1 9.35 12.65 8.63
N LEU A 2 9.23 13.71 7.82
CA LEU A 2 9.29 13.62 6.35
C LEU A 2 10.57 12.95 5.81
N ALA A 3 11.75 13.35 6.29
CA ALA A 3 13.02 12.71 5.88
C ALA A 3 13.05 11.20 6.23
N ALA A 4 12.52 10.82 7.40
CA ALA A 4 12.44 9.43 7.82
C ALA A 4 11.43 8.62 6.97
N LEU A 5 10.30 9.23 6.60
CA LEU A 5 9.37 8.63 5.64
C LEU A 5 10.03 8.49 4.28
N PHE A 6 10.73 9.50 3.78
CA PHE A 6 11.43 9.46 2.49
C PHE A 6 12.48 8.33 2.44
N PHE A 7 13.44 8.33 3.36
CA PHE A 7 14.48 7.29 3.40
C PHE A 7 13.93 5.91 3.74
N GLY A 8 12.91 5.86 4.61
CA GLY A 8 12.19 4.62 4.91
C GLY A 8 11.49 4.05 3.68
N SER A 9 10.84 4.90 2.87
CA SER A 9 10.20 4.52 1.60
C SER A 9 11.23 4.00 0.61
N LEU A 10 12.34 4.72 0.45
CA LEU A 10 13.42 4.32 -0.47
C LEU A 10 14.02 2.97 -0.08
N GLY A 11 14.39 2.80 1.19
CA GLY A 11 14.93 1.53 1.70
C GLY A 11 13.92 0.39 1.60
N ALA A 12 12.64 0.68 1.83
CA ALA A 12 11.56 -0.28 1.70
C ALA A 12 11.35 -0.75 0.26
N VAL A 13 11.23 0.17 -0.70
CA VAL A 13 11.11 -0.15 -2.13
C VAL A 13 12.32 -0.98 -2.58
N LEU A 14 13.54 -0.57 -2.23
CA LEU A 14 14.74 -1.33 -2.57
C LEU A 14 14.73 -2.74 -1.96
N THR A 15 14.29 -2.88 -0.71
CA THR A 15 14.17 -4.18 -0.04
C THR A 15 13.15 -5.07 -0.76
N VAL A 16 11.98 -4.52 -1.10
CA VAL A 16 10.94 -5.24 -1.86
C VAL A 16 11.50 -5.67 -3.21
N SER A 17 12.14 -4.77 -3.96
CA SER A 17 12.72 -5.07 -5.27
C SER A 17 13.81 -6.15 -5.21
N VAL A 18 14.64 -6.17 -4.16
CA VAL A 18 15.67 -7.21 -3.97
C VAL A 18 15.04 -8.56 -3.61
N VAL A 19 14.05 -8.57 -2.70
CA VAL A 19 13.33 -9.79 -2.32
C VAL A 19 12.58 -10.36 -3.53
N GLN A 20 11.89 -9.51 -4.28
CA GLN A 20 11.23 -9.84 -5.54
C GLN A 20 12.21 -10.48 -6.53
N SER A 21 13.33 -9.81 -6.81
CA SER A 21 14.36 -10.33 -7.72
C SER A 21 14.88 -11.71 -7.30
N SER A 22 15.02 -11.94 -5.99
CA SER A 22 15.50 -13.21 -5.43
C SER A 22 14.45 -14.32 -5.50
N LEU A 23 13.17 -14.00 -5.23
CA LEU A 23 12.04 -14.93 -5.34
C LEU A 23 11.84 -15.36 -6.80
N PHE A 24 11.91 -14.43 -7.74
CA PHE A 24 11.78 -14.73 -9.17
C PHE A 24 12.95 -15.54 -9.74
N GLN A 25 14.18 -15.31 -9.26
CA GLN A 25 15.33 -16.14 -9.63
C GLN A 25 15.18 -17.58 -9.10
N GLY A 26 14.64 -17.76 -7.90
CA GLY A 26 14.30 -19.10 -7.36
C GLY A 26 13.10 -19.76 -8.04
N ALA A 27 12.20 -18.95 -8.62
CA ALA A 27 10.99 -19.37 -9.31
C ALA A 27 11.15 -19.46 -10.84
N ALA A 28 12.36 -19.57 -11.37
CA ALA A 28 12.69 -19.53 -12.81
C ALA A 28 11.95 -20.56 -13.71
N GLY A 29 11.11 -21.45 -13.16
CA GLY A 29 10.21 -22.34 -13.89
C GLY A 29 8.72 -21.96 -13.86
N LEU A 30 8.30 -20.93 -13.12
CA LEU A 30 6.92 -20.47 -13.03
C LEU A 30 6.66 -19.38 -14.07
N TYR A 31 6.27 -19.78 -15.28
CA TYR A 31 5.83 -18.84 -16.33
C TYR A 31 4.29 -18.78 -16.39
N GLY A 32 3.74 -17.58 -16.64
CA GLY A 32 2.31 -17.38 -16.90
C GLY A 32 1.53 -16.83 -15.71
N ILE A 33 0.28 -17.25 -15.52
CA ILE A 33 -0.61 -16.65 -14.52
C ILE A 33 -0.11 -16.80 -13.06
N THR A 34 0.68 -17.85 -12.79
CA THR A 34 1.29 -18.07 -11.47
C THR A 34 2.31 -17.00 -11.11
N SER A 35 3.11 -16.52 -12.07
CA SER A 35 4.07 -15.43 -11.80
C SER A 35 3.33 -14.13 -11.50
N ILE A 36 2.25 -13.84 -12.22
CA ILE A 36 1.40 -12.66 -11.99
C ILE A 36 0.74 -12.74 -10.61
N LEU A 37 0.22 -13.90 -10.21
CA LEU A 37 -0.38 -14.07 -8.88
C LEU A 37 0.63 -13.83 -7.75
N ILE A 38 1.87 -14.32 -7.90
CA ILE A 38 2.93 -14.13 -6.90
C ILE A 38 3.31 -12.65 -6.85
N SER A 39 3.63 -12.01 -7.97
CA SER A 39 4.00 -10.59 -7.98
C SER A 39 2.90 -9.70 -7.42
N SER A 40 1.65 -9.94 -7.82
CA SER A 40 0.55 -9.06 -7.43
C SER A 40 0.14 -9.29 -5.97
N PHE A 41 -0.10 -10.52 -5.51
CA PHE A 41 -0.60 -10.74 -4.15
C PHE A 41 0.47 -10.85 -3.08
N LEU A 42 1.57 -11.56 -3.36
CA LEU A 42 2.61 -11.77 -2.36
C LEU A 42 3.53 -10.55 -2.26
N GLU A 43 3.94 -9.98 -3.38
CA GLU A 43 4.90 -8.87 -3.39
C GLU A 43 4.18 -7.54 -3.21
N ALA A 44 3.38 -7.11 -4.18
CA ALA A 44 2.70 -5.82 -4.12
C ALA A 44 1.67 -5.77 -2.99
N GLY A 45 0.79 -6.78 -2.91
CA GLY A 45 -0.26 -6.85 -1.90
C GLY A 45 0.30 -7.01 -0.48
N LEU A 46 1.01 -8.09 -0.20
CA LEU A 46 1.43 -8.43 1.16
C LEU A 46 2.73 -7.75 1.57
N LEU A 47 3.82 -7.95 0.82
CA LEU A 47 5.14 -7.51 1.25
C LEU A 47 5.21 -5.99 1.32
N GLU A 48 4.76 -5.27 0.29
CA GLU A 48 4.84 -3.80 0.32
C GLU A 48 4.00 -3.18 1.43
N GLU A 49 2.75 -3.62 1.61
CA GLU A 49 1.88 -3.06 2.64
C GLU A 49 2.42 -3.33 4.05
N LEU A 50 3.03 -4.49 4.28
CA LEU A 50 3.70 -4.80 5.56
C LEU A 50 4.94 -3.94 5.78
N VAL A 51 5.75 -3.73 4.75
CA VAL A 51 6.96 -2.89 4.87
C VAL A 51 6.57 -1.43 5.08
N LYS A 52 5.59 -0.90 4.33
CA LYS A 52 5.03 0.45 4.56
C LYS A 52 4.49 0.59 5.98
N LEU A 53 3.72 -0.39 6.46
CA LEU A 53 3.21 -0.40 7.84
C LEU A 53 4.34 -0.41 8.87
N GLY A 54 5.41 -1.18 8.63
CA GLY A 54 6.60 -1.22 9.49
C GLY A 54 7.36 0.10 9.54
N VAL A 55 7.63 0.70 8.38
CA VAL A 55 8.26 2.03 8.29
C VAL A 55 7.40 3.07 9.01
N LEU A 56 6.08 3.07 8.77
CA LEU A 56 5.16 3.97 9.43
C LEU A 56 5.19 3.78 10.96
N ALA A 57 5.16 2.52 11.43
CA ALA A 57 5.22 2.19 12.85
C ALA A 57 6.50 2.68 13.52
N LEU A 58 7.64 2.60 12.83
CA LEU A 58 8.92 3.14 13.30
C LEU A 58 8.91 4.66 13.36
N VAL A 59 8.40 5.32 12.31
CA VAL A 59 8.38 6.78 12.22
C VAL A 59 7.43 7.42 13.24
N VAL A 60 6.27 6.79 13.49
CA VAL A 60 5.32 7.23 14.52
C VAL A 60 5.71 6.75 15.93
N ASN A 61 6.91 6.17 16.08
CA ASN A 61 7.51 5.67 17.34
C ASN A 61 6.61 4.70 18.12
N THR A 62 5.92 3.80 17.41
CA THR A 62 5.05 2.79 18.02
C THR A 62 5.71 1.41 18.14
N GLY A 63 6.73 1.12 17.31
CA GLY A 63 7.53 -0.11 17.36
C GLY A 63 6.69 -1.40 17.41
N PHE A 64 5.47 -1.37 16.87
CA PHE A 64 4.39 -2.37 17.03
C PHE A 64 3.94 -2.67 18.48
N ARG A 65 4.58 -2.09 19.50
CA ARG A 65 4.32 -2.38 20.92
C ARG A 65 3.16 -1.59 21.50
N ALA A 66 2.93 -0.36 21.01
CA ALA A 66 1.88 0.51 21.54
C ALA A 66 1.14 1.24 20.40
N PRO A 67 -0.18 1.06 20.27
CA PRO A 67 -0.97 1.79 19.27
C PRO A 67 -1.01 3.31 19.56
N VAL A 68 -1.02 4.12 18.51
CA VAL A 68 -1.14 5.58 18.54
C VAL A 68 -2.50 5.99 19.14
N PRO A 69 -2.55 6.91 20.12
CA PRO A 69 -3.81 7.46 20.62
C PRO A 69 -4.70 8.01 19.51
N ALA A 70 -6.02 7.84 19.62
CA ALA A 70 -6.96 8.26 18.59
C ALA A 70 -6.86 9.76 18.25
N GLN A 71 -6.51 10.61 19.22
CA GLN A 71 -6.30 12.05 18.97
C GLN A 71 -5.15 12.38 17.99
N ASN A 72 -4.24 11.43 17.73
CA ASN A 72 -3.12 11.58 16.82
C ASN A 72 -3.30 10.78 15.51
N VAL A 73 -4.50 10.25 15.25
CA VAL A 73 -4.79 9.43 14.07
C VAL A 73 -4.55 10.18 12.75
N ARG A 74 -4.78 11.50 12.72
CA ARG A 74 -4.48 12.34 11.55
C ARG A 74 -3.01 12.29 11.16
N VAL A 75 -2.10 12.23 12.13
CA VAL A 75 -0.65 12.12 11.88
C VAL A 75 -0.32 10.76 11.27
N VAL A 76 -1.00 9.69 11.73
CA VAL A 76 -0.84 8.34 11.19
C VAL A 76 -1.33 8.29 9.74
N PHE A 77 -2.53 8.80 9.46
CA PHE A 77 -3.10 8.79 8.11
C PHE A 77 -2.31 9.68 7.15
N ALA A 78 -1.90 10.89 7.57
CA ALA A 78 -1.04 11.74 6.76
C ALA A 78 0.33 11.10 6.51
N GLY A 79 0.92 10.47 7.52
CA GLY A 79 2.17 9.73 7.40
C GLY A 79 2.04 8.55 6.43
N ALA A 80 0.95 7.80 6.51
CA ALA A 80 0.63 6.70 5.60
C ALA A 80 0.48 7.18 4.15
N SER A 81 -0.26 8.27 3.92
CA SER A 81 -0.42 8.86 2.59
C SER A 81 0.91 9.32 2.00
N VAL A 82 1.74 10.03 2.78
CA VAL A 82 3.04 10.50 2.31
C VAL A 82 3.98 9.33 1.99
N LEU A 83 4.01 8.31 2.85
CA LEU A 83 4.80 7.09 2.62
C LEU A 83 4.35 6.37 1.34
N ALA A 84 3.05 6.23 1.14
CA ALA A 84 2.48 5.62 -0.05
C ALA A 84 2.82 6.38 -1.34
N LEU A 85 2.77 7.72 -1.31
CA LEU A 85 3.14 8.54 -2.46
C LEU A 85 4.62 8.38 -2.84
N PHE A 86 5.52 8.27 -1.85
CA PHE A 86 6.93 7.98 -2.13
C PHE A 86 7.10 6.58 -2.71
N PHE A 87 6.41 5.57 -2.19
CA PHE A 87 6.42 4.22 -2.74
C PHE A 87 6.00 4.19 -4.21
N ALA A 88 4.80 4.71 -4.49
CA ALA A 88 4.24 4.77 -5.84
C ALA A 88 5.15 5.54 -6.80
N GLY A 89 5.81 6.60 -6.33
CA GLY A 89 6.76 7.38 -7.12
C GLY A 89 8.04 6.63 -7.45
N PHE A 90 8.67 5.98 -6.47
CA PHE A 90 9.86 5.17 -6.73
C PHE A 90 9.55 3.98 -7.61
N GLU A 91 8.42 3.33 -7.38
CA GLU A 91 7.96 2.23 -8.21
C GLU A 91 7.74 2.68 -9.65
N THR A 92 7.03 3.80 -9.88
CA THR A 92 6.84 4.38 -11.22
C THR A 92 8.17 4.69 -11.91
N ILE A 93 9.17 5.19 -11.18
CA ILE A 93 10.51 5.41 -11.70
C ILE A 93 11.15 4.08 -12.13
N VAL A 94 11.09 3.03 -11.30
CA VAL A 94 11.63 1.69 -11.62
C VAL A 94 10.94 1.12 -12.87
N TYR A 95 9.61 1.23 -12.98
CA TYR A 95 8.89 0.77 -14.17
C TYR A 95 9.19 1.61 -15.41
N ALA A 96 9.47 2.91 -15.28
CA ALA A 96 9.89 3.73 -16.42
C ALA A 96 11.20 3.25 -17.04
N PHE A 97 12.06 2.55 -16.27
CA PHE A 97 13.27 1.91 -16.78
C PHE A 97 13.05 0.50 -17.34
N GLY A 98 11.95 -0.18 -16.98
CA GLY A 98 11.67 -1.57 -17.34
C GLY A 98 10.52 -1.80 -18.33
N ALA A 99 9.65 -0.81 -18.55
CA ALA A 99 8.43 -0.91 -19.36
C ALA A 99 8.34 0.19 -20.44
N SER A 100 7.34 0.10 -21.32
CA SER A 100 7.07 1.16 -22.30
C SER A 100 6.57 2.45 -21.63
N TYR A 101 7.18 3.60 -21.98
CA TYR A 101 6.82 4.94 -21.47
C TYR A 101 5.31 5.26 -21.54
N SER A 102 4.58 4.65 -22.46
CA SER A 102 3.12 4.81 -22.62
C SER A 102 2.30 4.32 -21.42
N ALA A 103 2.85 3.44 -20.58
CA ALA A 103 2.17 2.92 -19.39
C ALA A 103 2.29 3.85 -18.16
N ILE A 104 3.21 4.82 -18.18
CA ILE A 104 3.50 5.71 -17.04
C ILE A 104 2.27 6.55 -16.65
N PRO A 105 1.55 7.22 -17.59
CA PRO A 105 0.39 8.03 -17.20
C PRO A 105 -0.73 7.18 -16.58
N VAL A 106 -0.99 6.00 -17.13
CA VAL A 106 -2.03 5.09 -16.61
C VAL A 106 -1.70 4.70 -15.18
N ARG A 107 -0.46 4.29 -14.90
CA ARG A 107 0.00 3.96 -13.55
C ARG A 107 -0.04 5.16 -12.60
N PHE A 108 0.33 6.35 -13.06
CA PHE A 108 0.24 7.56 -12.25
C PHE A 108 -1.20 7.84 -11.77
N PHE A 109 -2.20 7.64 -12.64
CA PHE A 109 -3.60 7.90 -12.29
C PHE A 109 -4.28 6.77 -11.53
N THR A 110 -3.72 5.56 -11.51
CA THR A 110 -4.36 4.38 -10.94
C THR A 110 -3.61 3.80 -9.74
N ALA A 111 -2.30 3.59 -9.85
CA ALA A 111 -1.49 3.02 -8.77
C ALA A 111 -1.36 3.97 -7.57
N TYR A 112 -1.13 5.27 -7.81
CA TYR A 112 -0.96 6.25 -6.71
C TYR A 112 -2.16 6.31 -5.76
N PRO A 113 -3.42 6.47 -6.24
CA PRO A 113 -4.59 6.38 -5.39
C PRO A 113 -4.68 5.04 -4.64
N VAL A 114 -4.39 3.92 -5.29
CA VAL A 114 -4.43 2.58 -4.69
C VAL A 114 -3.42 2.46 -3.54
N HIS A 115 -2.17 2.87 -3.72
CA HIS A 115 -1.17 2.87 -2.65
C HIS A 115 -1.61 3.74 -1.47
N VAL A 116 -2.13 4.94 -1.73
CA VAL A 116 -2.56 5.84 -0.66
C VAL A 116 -3.74 5.22 0.11
N CYS A 117 -4.73 4.69 -0.59
CA CYS A 117 -5.92 4.12 0.05
C CYS A 117 -5.60 2.86 0.86
N SER A 118 -4.85 1.92 0.26
CA SER A 118 -4.41 0.70 0.94
C SER A 118 -3.57 1.01 2.17
N SER A 119 -2.59 1.93 2.07
CA SER A 119 -1.77 2.34 3.21
C SER A 119 -2.57 3.04 4.31
N VAL A 120 -3.56 3.89 3.98
CA VAL A 120 -4.44 4.52 4.97
C VAL A 120 -5.27 3.45 5.70
N ILE A 121 -5.88 2.51 4.97
CA ILE A 121 -6.66 1.41 5.56
C ILE A 121 -5.76 0.54 6.44
N CYS A 122 -4.59 0.15 5.94
CA CYS A 122 -3.62 -0.69 6.66
C CYS A 122 -3.13 -0.01 7.95
N SER A 123 -2.96 1.31 7.93
CA SER A 123 -2.50 2.09 9.09
C SER A 123 -3.45 2.05 10.30
N LEU A 124 -4.70 1.57 10.13
CA LEU A 124 -5.60 1.28 11.25
C LEU A 124 -5.02 0.27 12.24
N ALA A 125 -4.11 -0.59 11.80
CA ALA A 125 -3.36 -1.49 12.67
C ALA A 125 -2.57 -0.74 13.77
N LEU A 126 -2.20 0.53 13.51
CA LEU A 126 -1.46 1.36 14.44
C LEU A 126 -2.34 2.20 15.37
N VAL A 127 -3.66 2.21 15.20
CA VAL A 127 -4.55 3.14 15.94
C VAL A 127 -5.12 2.49 17.21
N ARG A 128 -5.03 3.19 18.34
CA ARG A 128 -5.58 2.78 19.65
C ARG A 128 -7.11 2.90 19.63
N GLY A 129 -7.79 1.95 20.27
CA GLY A 129 -9.26 1.88 20.28
C GLY A 129 -9.86 1.14 19.08
N VAL A 130 -9.05 0.77 18.08
CA VAL A 130 -9.41 -0.22 17.07
C VAL A 130 -9.21 -1.63 17.65
N SER A 131 -10.21 -2.50 17.54
CA SER A 131 -10.12 -3.88 18.02
C SER A 131 -9.13 -4.70 17.18
N VAL A 132 -8.51 -5.71 17.79
CA VAL A 132 -7.53 -6.58 17.12
C VAL A 132 -8.13 -7.21 15.85
N CYS A 133 -9.38 -7.66 15.90
CA CYS A 133 -10.06 -8.21 14.72
C CYS A 133 -10.18 -7.21 13.58
N VAL A 134 -10.52 -5.94 13.87
CA VAL A 134 -10.62 -4.89 12.86
C VAL A 134 -9.24 -4.53 12.30
N ARG A 135 -8.19 -4.54 13.12
CA ARG A 135 -6.81 -4.30 12.66
C ARG A 135 -6.34 -5.38 11.69
N GLY A 136 -6.53 -6.66 12.06
CA GLY A 136 -6.18 -7.79 11.20
C GLY A 136 -6.97 -7.77 9.91
N ALA A 137 -8.28 -7.52 9.99
CA ALA A 137 -9.14 -7.41 8.82
C ALA A 137 -8.73 -6.25 7.89
N ALA A 138 -8.38 -5.08 8.44
CA ALA A 138 -7.97 -3.93 7.65
C ALA A 138 -6.61 -4.13 6.95
N ALA A 139 -5.63 -4.72 7.65
CA ALA A 139 -4.33 -5.05 7.05
C ALA A 139 -4.48 -6.12 5.95
N ALA A 140 -5.26 -7.17 6.21
CA ALA A 140 -5.52 -8.23 5.24
C ALA A 140 -6.30 -7.73 4.03
N SER A 141 -7.33 -6.89 4.23
CA SER A 141 -8.13 -6.36 3.13
C SER A 141 -7.34 -5.36 2.28
N ALA A 142 -6.54 -4.49 2.90
CA ALA A 142 -5.66 -3.57 2.18
C ALA A 142 -4.69 -4.33 1.27
N ALA A 143 -4.00 -5.36 1.81
CA ALA A 143 -3.10 -6.20 1.05
C ALA A 143 -3.80 -6.96 -0.08
N ALA A 144 -4.98 -7.54 0.21
CA ALA A 144 -5.75 -8.29 -0.79
C ALA A 144 -6.27 -7.40 -1.94
N PHE A 145 -6.78 -6.20 -1.62
CA PHE A 145 -7.27 -5.28 -2.65
C PHE A 145 -6.13 -4.68 -3.48
N HIS A 146 -5.00 -4.34 -2.86
CA HIS A 146 -3.83 -3.88 -3.58
C HIS A 146 -3.32 -4.97 -4.54
N GLY A 147 -3.16 -6.21 -4.06
CA GLY A 147 -2.72 -7.30 -4.92
C GLY A 147 -3.74 -7.68 -5.99
N PHE A 148 -5.05 -7.59 -5.72
CA PHE A 148 -6.07 -7.81 -6.74
C PHE A 148 -6.07 -6.72 -7.81
N PHE A 149 -5.85 -5.47 -7.43
CA PHE A 149 -5.70 -4.36 -8.37
C PHE A 149 -4.53 -4.60 -9.32
N ASP A 150 -3.35 -4.91 -8.79
CA ASP A 150 -2.15 -5.17 -9.60
C ASP A 150 -2.33 -6.39 -10.51
N PHE A 151 -2.95 -7.46 -10.00
CA PHE A 151 -3.26 -8.63 -10.80
C PHE A 151 -4.13 -8.27 -12.01
N CYS A 152 -5.18 -7.47 -11.80
CA CYS A 152 -6.06 -7.02 -12.86
C CYS A 152 -5.36 -6.07 -13.85
N LEU A 153 -4.46 -5.22 -13.35
CA LEU A 153 -3.67 -4.29 -14.17
C LEU A 153 -2.74 -5.05 -15.12
N GLU A 154 -2.06 -6.08 -14.62
CA GLU A 154 -1.15 -6.93 -15.40
C GLU A 154 -1.88 -7.76 -16.48
N LEU A 155 -3.11 -8.19 -16.22
CA LEU A 155 -3.91 -8.94 -17.21
C LEU A 155 -4.44 -8.06 -18.37
N SER A 156 -4.58 -6.75 -18.17
CA SER A 156 -5.02 -5.76 -19.16
C SER A 156 -6.42 -5.99 -19.80
N GLY A 157 -6.84 -5.10 -20.70
CA GLY A 157 -8.12 -5.22 -21.43
C GLY A 157 -9.36 -5.06 -20.52
N PHE A 158 -10.27 -6.03 -20.52
CA PHE A 158 -11.43 -6.05 -19.60
C PHE A 158 -10.99 -5.93 -18.13
N TRP A 159 -9.86 -6.54 -17.77
CA TRP A 159 -9.35 -6.51 -16.41
C TRP A 159 -8.89 -5.11 -15.97
N LEU A 160 -8.53 -4.21 -16.89
CA LEU A 160 -8.28 -2.81 -16.56
C LEU A 160 -9.53 -2.13 -15.99
N ALA A 161 -10.72 -2.43 -16.53
CA ALA A 161 -11.97 -1.89 -15.99
C ALA A 161 -12.27 -2.44 -14.58
N VAL A 162 -11.90 -3.70 -14.33
CA VAL A 162 -12.01 -4.33 -12.99
C VAL A 162 -11.02 -3.71 -12.01
N ALA A 163 -9.79 -3.40 -12.46
CA ALA A 163 -8.79 -2.69 -11.67
C ALA A 163 -9.32 -1.30 -11.25
N LEU A 164 -9.85 -0.53 -12.20
CA LEU A 164 -10.47 0.78 -11.93
C LEU A 164 -11.66 0.69 -10.97
N ALA A 165 -12.51 -0.33 -11.10
CA ALA A 165 -13.60 -0.56 -10.16
C ALA A 165 -13.08 -0.86 -8.74
N THR A 166 -11.99 -1.63 -8.64
CA THR A 166 -11.31 -1.94 -7.36
C THR A 166 -10.72 -0.69 -6.73
N GLU A 167 -10.09 0.17 -7.53
CA GLU A 167 -9.59 1.47 -7.09
C GLU A 167 -10.70 2.35 -6.50
N ILE A 168 -11.87 2.43 -7.16
CA ILE A 168 -13.04 3.18 -6.65
C ILE A 168 -13.48 2.63 -5.29
N LEU A 169 -13.55 1.30 -5.13
CA LEU A 169 -13.92 0.68 -3.86
C LEU A 169 -12.91 0.98 -2.74
N LEU A 170 -11.61 0.98 -3.07
CA LEU A 170 -10.55 1.37 -2.16
C LEU A 170 -10.65 2.84 -1.75
N LEU A 171 -10.91 3.74 -2.70
CA LEU A 171 -11.12 5.16 -2.44
C LEU A 171 -12.30 5.39 -1.49
N ILE A 172 -13.44 4.78 -1.76
CA ILE A 172 -14.62 4.86 -0.90
C ILE A 172 -14.28 4.34 0.51
N SER A 173 -13.61 3.19 0.59
CA SER A 173 -13.24 2.57 1.87
C SER A 173 -12.29 3.47 2.68
N ALA A 174 -11.27 4.04 2.05
CA ALA A 174 -10.33 4.95 2.69
C ALA A 174 -11.04 6.24 3.16
N VAL A 175 -11.93 6.81 2.35
CA VAL A 175 -12.74 7.98 2.74
C VAL A 175 -13.61 7.66 3.95
N LEU A 176 -14.32 6.53 3.96
CA LEU A 176 -15.15 6.10 5.09
C LEU A 176 -14.33 5.92 6.37
N VAL A 177 -13.11 5.38 6.24
CA VAL A 177 -12.17 5.29 7.37
C VAL A 177 -11.83 6.69 7.89
N VAL A 178 -11.39 7.60 7.03
CA VAL A 178 -11.00 8.96 7.46
C VAL A 178 -12.16 9.72 8.11
N VAL A 179 -13.36 9.67 7.52
CA VAL A 179 -14.57 10.35 8.03
C VAL A 179 -14.95 9.83 9.42
N ARG A 180 -14.98 8.51 9.61
CA ARG A 180 -15.35 7.89 10.88
C ARG A 180 -14.44 8.29 12.04
N PHE A 181 -13.15 8.51 11.77
CA PHE A 181 -12.21 8.96 12.79
C PHE A 181 -12.28 10.47 13.04
N ARG A 182 -12.61 11.26 12.03
CA ARG A 182 -12.85 12.71 12.17
C ARG A 182 -14.05 13.02 13.07
N GLU A 183 -15.14 12.26 12.95
CA GLU A 183 -16.35 12.44 13.78
C GLU A 183 -16.13 12.14 15.27
N ARG A 184 -15.05 11.43 15.61
CA ARG A 184 -14.72 11.03 16.99
C ARG A 184 -13.73 11.97 17.67
N GLU A 185 -13.20 12.94 16.94
CA GLU A 185 -12.32 13.95 17.53
C GLU A 185 -13.17 15.02 18.24
N PRO A 186 -12.81 15.43 19.46
CA PRO A 186 -13.48 16.55 20.11
C PRO A 186 -13.32 17.79 19.22
N GLN A 187 -14.43 18.46 18.92
CA GLN A 187 -14.40 19.76 18.24
C GLN A 187 -13.76 20.76 19.20
N SER A 188 -12.51 21.13 18.93
CA SER A 188 -11.80 22.21 19.62
C SER A 188 -12.34 23.56 19.21
#